data_AF-A0A926GJ34-F1
#
_entry.id   AF-A0A926GJ34-F1
#
_cell.length_a   1.000
_cell.length_b   1.000
_cell.length_c   1.000
_cell.angle_alpha   90.00
_cell.angle_beta   90.00
_cell.angle_gamma   90.00
#
_symmetry.space_group_name_H-M   'P 1'
#
loop_
_entity.id
_entity.type
_entity.pdbx_description
1 polymer ?
#
loop_
_entity_poly.entity_id
_entity_poly.type
_entity_poly.pdbx_seq_one_letter_code
_entity_poly.pdbx_strand_id
1 'polypeptide(L)'
;MRGRAIGPDGRRWAGLLLTALAAGAGVWGYVQSDAHQLHDPAHALQQLDLLYLDQPAPGAEELGLAPGRAAVVVFCRTRCPLPELPQAQVVRSTDAHLARRYALVTDTGRIGPGYALIDARGQLRYRTFDPGLADHEQEIRTLIEGLP
;
A
#
# COMPACT_ATOMS: atom_id res chain seq x y z
N MET A 1 8.86 60.94 -19.84
CA MET A 1 8.86 59.49 -19.54
C MET A 1 10.30 59.05 -19.27
N ARG A 2 10.70 58.90 -18.00
CA ARG A 2 12.07 58.49 -17.62
C ARG A 2 12.02 57.03 -17.18
N GLY A 3 12.69 56.15 -17.94
CA GLY A 3 12.90 54.76 -17.55
C GLY A 3 13.76 54.70 -16.30
N ARG A 4 13.22 54.17 -15.20
CA ARG A 4 14.01 53.84 -14.01
C ARG A 4 14.88 52.62 -14.36
N ALA A 5 16.16 52.88 -14.61
CA ALA A 5 17.15 51.83 -14.71
C ALA A 5 17.24 51.11 -13.35
N ILE A 6 17.03 49.79 -13.35
CA ILE A 6 17.23 48.95 -12.18
C ILE A 6 18.74 48.99 -11.85
N GLY A 7 19.08 49.61 -10.73
CA GLY A 7 20.46 49.68 -10.23
C GLY A 7 21.08 48.30 -10.06
N PRO A 8 22.41 48.19 -9.98
CA PRO A 8 23.13 46.90 -9.86
C PRO A 8 22.61 46.05 -8.69
N ASP A 9 22.14 46.67 -7.60
CA ASP A 9 21.51 45.98 -6.48
C ASP A 9 20.13 45.40 -6.81
N GLY A 10 19.31 46.10 -7.59
CA GLY A 10 17.99 45.61 -8.00
C GLY A 10 18.07 44.38 -8.92
N ARG A 11 19.14 44.26 -9.72
CA ARG A 11 19.41 43.06 -10.52
C ARG A 11 19.84 41.87 -9.67
N ARG A 12 20.57 42.11 -8.57
CA ARG A 12 20.94 41.06 -7.60
C ARG A 12 19.72 40.55 -6.82
N TRP A 13 18.85 41.45 -6.36
CA TRP A 13 17.60 41.07 -5.69
C TRP A 13 16.64 40.33 -6.63
N ALA A 14 16.53 40.77 -7.89
CA ALA A 14 15.73 40.08 -8.89
C ALA A 14 16.27 38.67 -9.20
N GLY A 15 17.59 38.51 -9.28
CA GLY A 15 18.24 37.21 -9.46
C GLY A 15 18.02 36.27 -8.25
N LEU A 16 18.16 36.78 -7.03
CA LEU A 16 17.89 36.01 -5.81
C LEU A 16 16.43 35.57 -5.71
N LEU A 17 15.48 36.45 -6.06
CA LEU A 17 14.06 36.13 -6.12
C LEU A 17 13.74 35.05 -7.15
N LEU A 18 14.31 35.14 -8.36
CA LEU A 18 14.13 34.12 -9.41
C LEU A 18 14.66 32.75 -8.97
N THR A 19 15.84 32.70 -8.35
CA THR A 19 16.41 31.45 -7.84
C THR A 19 15.57 30.86 -6.71
N ALA A 20 15.10 31.70 -5.77
CA ALA A 20 14.23 31.25 -4.69
C ALA A 20 12.89 30.69 -5.21
N LEU A 21 12.30 31.33 -6.23
CA LEU A 21 11.07 30.86 -6.88
C LEU A 21 11.29 29.53 -7.61
N ALA A 22 12.40 29.40 -8.36
CA ALA A 22 12.74 28.16 -9.06
C ALA A 22 12.99 27.00 -8.09
N ALA A 23 13.71 27.25 -7.00
CA ALA A 23 13.93 26.27 -5.95
C ALA A 23 12.62 25.87 -5.24
N GLY A 24 11.78 26.84 -4.90
CA GLY A 24 10.47 26.58 -4.29
C GLY A 24 9.54 25.77 -5.19
N ALA A 25 9.49 26.08 -6.50
CA ALA A 25 8.73 25.33 -7.49
C ALA A 25 9.26 23.90 -7.65
N GLY A 26 10.59 23.71 -7.65
CA GLY A 26 11.21 22.39 -7.70
C GLY A 26 10.89 21.53 -6.48
N VAL A 27 10.97 22.10 -5.27
CA VAL A 27 10.59 21.41 -4.03
C VAL A 27 9.11 21.06 -4.03
N TRP A 28 8.24 22.01 -4.43
CA TRP A 28 6.81 21.75 -4.53
C TRP A 28 6.48 20.65 -5.53
N GLY A 29 7.11 20.69 -6.71
CA GLY A 29 6.96 19.65 -7.74
C GLY A 29 7.42 18.29 -7.26
N TYR A 30 8.54 18.22 -6.53
CA TYR A 30 9.02 16.98 -5.93
C TYR A 30 8.05 16.45 -4.87
N VAL A 31 7.58 17.28 -3.93
CA VAL A 31 6.65 16.87 -2.86
C VAL A 31 5.33 16.32 -3.42
N GLN A 32 4.88 16.83 -4.57
CA GLN A 32 3.67 16.35 -5.26
C GLN A 32 3.93 15.14 -6.19
N SER A 33 5.19 14.78 -6.43
CA SER A 33 5.53 13.69 -7.34
C SER A 33 5.44 12.32 -6.68
N ASP A 34 5.20 11.28 -7.49
CA ASP A 34 5.21 9.87 -7.05
C ASP A 34 6.57 9.47 -6.44
N ALA A 35 7.66 10.15 -6.84
CA ALA A 35 8.99 9.93 -6.25
C ALA A 35 9.08 10.33 -4.77
N HIS A 36 8.25 11.28 -4.31
CA HIS A 36 8.16 11.61 -2.89
C HIS A 36 7.39 10.54 -2.11
N GLN A 37 6.41 9.90 -2.74
CA GLN A 37 5.64 8.81 -2.13
C GLN A 37 6.54 7.61 -1.80
N LEU A 38 7.65 7.38 -2.53
CA LEU A 38 8.64 6.34 -2.19
C LEU A 38 9.30 6.53 -0.81
N HIS A 39 9.29 7.76 -0.26
CA HIS A 39 9.78 8.03 1.08
C HIS A 39 8.69 7.91 2.16
N ASP A 40 7.43 7.74 1.77
CA ASP A 40 6.37 7.35 2.70
C ASP A 40 6.51 5.85 3.01
N PRO A 41 6.80 5.47 4.28
CA PRO A 41 6.95 4.07 4.65
C PRO A 41 5.70 3.23 4.36
N ALA A 42 4.51 3.83 4.28
CA ALA A 42 3.30 3.09 3.88
C ALA A 42 3.32 2.70 2.41
N HIS A 43 3.74 3.60 1.51
CA HIS A 43 3.86 3.34 0.08
C HIS A 43 5.03 2.39 -0.23
N ALA A 44 6.15 2.50 0.48
CA ALA A 44 7.26 1.54 0.35
C ALA A 44 6.84 0.09 0.69
N LEU A 45 5.87 -0.10 1.59
CA LEU A 45 5.33 -1.41 1.94
C LEU A 45 4.37 -1.96 0.88
N GLN A 46 3.58 -1.10 0.20
CA GLN A 46 2.72 -1.52 -0.92
C GLN A 46 3.51 -2.20 -2.04
N GLN A 47 4.79 -1.83 -2.22
CA GLN A 47 5.65 -2.42 -3.23
C GLN A 47 6.18 -3.83 -2.86
N LEU A 48 5.94 -4.30 -1.63
CA LEU A 48 6.33 -5.63 -1.16
C LEU A 48 5.20 -6.64 -1.37
N ASP A 49 4.93 -6.93 -2.64
CA ASP A 49 4.14 -8.10 -3.03
C ASP A 49 5.00 -9.36 -2.88
N LEU A 50 4.62 -10.25 -1.96
CA LEU A 50 5.26 -11.56 -1.85
C LEU A 50 4.38 -12.60 -2.53
N LEU A 51 4.75 -12.90 -3.77
CA LEU A 51 4.20 -14.00 -4.56
C LEU A 51 4.96 -15.30 -4.25
N TYR A 52 4.29 -16.45 -4.40
CA TYR A 52 4.86 -17.79 -4.21
C TYR A 52 5.29 -18.12 -2.78
N LEU A 53 4.48 -17.68 -1.81
CA LEU A 53 4.56 -18.28 -0.49
C LEU A 53 4.06 -19.74 -0.60
N ASP A 54 4.73 -20.65 0.10
CA ASP A 54 4.24 -22.02 0.27
C ASP A 54 4.44 -22.46 1.70
N GLN A 55 3.61 -21.88 2.57
CA GLN A 55 3.61 -22.15 3.99
C GLN A 55 2.17 -22.24 4.49
N PRO A 56 1.91 -23.00 5.57
CA PRO A 56 0.59 -23.05 6.17
C PRO A 56 0.10 -21.66 6.57
N ALA A 57 -1.17 -21.36 6.31
CA ALA A 57 -1.80 -20.12 6.73
C ALA A 57 -1.77 -19.98 8.26
N PRO A 58 -1.09 -18.96 8.83
CA PRO A 58 -1.05 -18.78 10.27
C PRO A 58 -2.46 -18.58 10.84
N GLY A 59 -2.84 -19.34 11.86
CA GLY A 59 -4.12 -19.15 12.56
C GLY A 59 -5.35 -19.45 11.73
N ALA A 60 -5.28 -20.43 10.81
CA ALA A 60 -6.42 -20.83 9.99
C ALA A 60 -7.69 -21.13 10.82
N GLU A 61 -7.54 -21.79 11.96
CA GLU A 61 -8.63 -22.08 12.89
C GLU A 61 -9.17 -20.81 13.57
N GLU A 62 -8.28 -19.93 14.04
CA GLU A 62 -8.61 -18.65 14.68
C GLU A 62 -9.34 -17.71 13.71
N LEU A 63 -9.02 -17.79 12.42
CA LEU A 63 -9.65 -17.07 11.32
C LEU A 63 -10.94 -17.75 10.81
N GLY A 64 -11.25 -18.96 11.28
CA GLY A 64 -12.41 -19.73 10.83
C GLY A 64 -12.37 -20.06 9.34
N LEU A 65 -11.20 -20.38 8.80
CA LEU A 65 -11.04 -20.73 7.38
C LEU A 65 -11.67 -22.10 7.10
N ALA A 66 -12.53 -22.16 6.09
CA ALA A 66 -13.18 -23.38 5.67
C ALA A 66 -12.18 -24.30 4.94
N PRO A 67 -11.97 -25.56 5.40
CA PRO A 67 -11.13 -26.51 4.71
C PRO A 67 -11.59 -26.75 3.27
N GLY A 68 -10.65 -26.89 2.33
CA GLY A 68 -10.97 -27.16 0.92
C GLY A 68 -11.49 -25.94 0.16
N ARG A 69 -11.53 -24.75 0.76
CA ARG A 69 -11.97 -23.51 0.12
C ARG A 69 -10.86 -22.47 0.17
N ALA A 70 -10.55 -21.87 -0.98
CA ALA A 70 -9.62 -20.75 -1.04
C ALA A 70 -10.16 -19.57 -0.20
N ALA A 71 -9.26 -18.77 0.36
CA ALA A 71 -9.63 -17.65 1.21
C ALA A 71 -8.81 -16.38 0.94
N VAL A 72 -9.45 -15.24 1.15
CA VAL A 72 -8.83 -13.92 1.19
C VAL A 72 -8.94 -13.40 2.62
N VAL A 73 -7.80 -13.26 3.30
CA VAL A 73 -7.74 -12.71 4.66
C VAL A 73 -7.30 -11.26 4.58
N VAL A 74 -8.21 -10.36 4.95
CA VAL A 74 -8.02 -8.92 4.90
C VAL A 74 -7.71 -8.41 6.30
N PHE A 75 -6.54 -7.82 6.46
CA PHE A 75 -6.10 -7.22 7.71
C PHE A 75 -6.30 -5.71 7.64
N CYS A 76 -7.22 -5.18 8.46
CA CYS A 76 -7.46 -3.74 8.54
C CYS A 76 -7.91 -3.33 9.96
N ARG A 77 -7.48 -2.15 10.45
CA ARG A 77 -7.75 -1.72 11.84
C ARG A 77 -9.21 -1.36 12.11
N THR A 78 -9.90 -0.75 11.15
CA THR A 78 -11.25 -0.20 11.34
C THR A 78 -12.25 -0.93 10.46
N ARG A 79 -12.58 -0.36 9.30
CA ARG A 79 -13.38 -0.98 8.26
C ARG A 79 -12.68 -0.69 6.94
N CYS A 80 -12.50 -1.76 6.19
CA CYS A 80 -12.09 -1.72 4.80
C CYS A 80 -13.24 -2.30 3.97
N PRO A 81 -13.47 -1.79 2.75
CA PRO A 81 -14.35 -2.47 1.81
C PRO A 81 -13.78 -3.87 1.54
N LEU A 82 -14.67 -4.87 1.49
CA LEU A 82 -14.31 -6.25 1.22
C LEU A 82 -14.73 -6.59 -0.21
N PRO A 83 -13.91 -7.32 -0.97
CA PRO A 83 -14.24 -7.71 -2.33
C PRO A 83 -15.33 -8.79 -2.32
N GLU A 84 -16.15 -8.83 -3.37
CA GLU A 84 -17.18 -9.85 -3.53
C GLU A 84 -16.61 -11.02 -4.36
N LEU A 85 -16.13 -12.05 -3.66
CA LEU A 85 -15.44 -13.19 -4.28
C LEU A 85 -16.21 -14.49 -4.00
N PRO A 86 -17.23 -14.86 -4.81
CA PRO A 86 -18.05 -16.05 -4.55
C PRO A 86 -17.25 -17.35 -4.51
N GLN A 87 -16.15 -17.44 -5.28
CA GLN A 87 -15.25 -18.59 -5.35
C GLN A 87 -14.29 -18.72 -4.15
N ALA A 88 -14.22 -17.71 -3.27
CA ALA A 88 -13.37 -17.71 -2.09
C ALA A 88 -14.17 -17.39 -0.81
N GLN A 89 -13.59 -17.69 0.35
CA GLN A 89 -14.05 -17.14 1.61
C GLN A 89 -13.33 -15.81 1.87
N VAL A 90 -14.05 -14.74 2.12
CA VAL A 90 -13.44 -13.45 2.50
C VAL A 90 -13.55 -13.27 4.01
N VAL A 91 -12.41 -13.17 4.69
CA VAL A 91 -12.33 -13.00 6.14
C VAL A 91 -11.65 -11.68 6.46
N ARG A 92 -12.26 -10.87 7.33
CA ARG A 92 -11.63 -9.66 7.86
C ARG A 92 -11.09 -9.94 9.26
N SER A 93 -9.84 -9.56 9.51
CA SER A 93 -9.22 -9.62 10.83
C SER A 93 -8.68 -8.26 11.27
N THR A 94 -8.89 -7.93 12.53
CA THR A 94 -8.31 -6.77 13.21
C THR A 94 -7.25 -7.17 14.25
N ASP A 95 -6.90 -8.46 14.31
CA ASP A 95 -5.98 -9.00 15.29
C ASP A 95 -4.52 -8.68 14.91
N ALA A 96 -3.85 -7.93 15.79
CA ALA A 96 -2.46 -7.52 15.58
C ALA A 96 -1.45 -8.66 15.69
N HIS A 97 -1.71 -9.69 16.51
CA HIS A 97 -0.86 -10.86 16.59
C HIS A 97 -0.95 -11.68 15.31
N LEU A 98 -2.17 -11.89 14.78
CA LEU A 98 -2.37 -12.52 13.48
C LEU A 98 -1.67 -11.72 12.38
N ALA A 99 -1.94 -10.42 12.29
CA ALA A 99 -1.34 -9.56 11.28
C ALA A 99 0.19 -9.64 11.30
N ARG A 100 0.83 -9.69 12.49
CA ARG A 100 2.30 -9.86 12.60
C ARG A 100 2.78 -11.19 12.03
N ARG A 101 2.06 -12.29 12.25
CA ARG A 101 2.41 -13.60 11.66
C ARG A 101 2.29 -13.62 10.14
N TYR A 102 1.34 -12.85 9.60
CA TYR A 102 1.26 -12.58 8.16
C TYR A 102 2.23 -11.50 7.69
N ALA A 103 3.03 -10.89 8.57
CA ALA A 103 3.87 -9.72 8.31
C ALA A 103 3.11 -8.56 7.66
N LEU A 104 1.84 -8.35 8.03
CA LEU A 104 0.96 -7.27 7.58
C LEU A 104 0.82 -6.16 8.64
N VAL A 105 1.93 -5.89 9.33
CA VAL A 105 2.05 -4.84 10.35
C VAL A 105 3.27 -3.98 10.03
N THR A 106 3.12 -2.65 10.12
CA THR A 106 4.22 -1.71 9.96
C THR A 106 5.23 -1.80 11.11
N ASP A 107 6.40 -1.19 10.92
CA ASP A 107 7.42 -0.97 11.95
C ASP A 107 6.87 -0.31 13.25
N THR A 108 5.89 0.58 13.10
CA THR A 108 5.17 1.28 14.17
C THR A 108 4.04 0.45 14.80
N GLY A 109 3.86 -0.81 14.39
CA GLY A 109 2.83 -1.70 14.93
C GLY A 109 1.43 -1.47 14.36
N ARG A 110 1.29 -0.64 13.31
CA ARG A 110 0.02 -0.41 12.63
C ARG A 110 -0.27 -1.59 11.71
N ILE A 111 -1.39 -2.27 11.92
CA ILE A 111 -1.93 -3.21 10.93
C ILE A 111 -2.25 -2.40 9.68
N GLY A 112 -1.89 -2.92 8.50
CA GLY A 112 -2.16 -2.25 7.23
C GLY A 112 -3.64 -1.92 7.00
N PRO A 113 -3.96 -1.50 5.78
CA PRO A 113 -4.85 -2.34 5.01
C PRO A 113 -3.97 -3.13 4.03
N GLY A 114 -4.17 -4.45 4.05
CA GLY A 114 -3.43 -5.42 3.26
C GLY A 114 -4.14 -6.77 3.34
N TYR A 115 -3.81 -7.67 2.44
CA TYR A 115 -4.50 -8.96 2.36
C TYR A 115 -3.56 -10.10 2.03
N ALA A 116 -4.05 -11.31 2.31
CA ALA A 116 -3.38 -12.56 2.05
C ALA A 116 -4.31 -13.51 1.29
N LEU A 117 -3.76 -14.25 0.32
CA LEU A 117 -4.49 -15.28 -0.42
C LEU A 117 -4.04 -16.66 0.04
N ILE A 118 -5.02 -17.51 0.32
CA ILE A 118 -4.85 -18.86 0.84
C ILE A 118 -5.49 -19.82 -0.15
N ASP A 119 -4.76 -20.85 -0.56
CA ASP A 119 -5.30 -21.88 -1.46
C ASP A 119 -6.25 -22.83 -0.72
N ALA A 120 -6.92 -23.71 -1.49
CA ALA A 120 -7.87 -24.67 -0.93
C ALA A 120 -7.22 -25.69 0.03
N ARG A 121 -5.89 -25.84 -0.04
CA ARG A 121 -5.10 -26.71 0.85
C ARG A 121 -4.71 -26.02 2.16
N GLY A 122 -5.10 -24.75 2.33
CA GLY A 122 -4.79 -23.96 3.53
C GLY A 122 -3.39 -23.37 3.52
N GLN A 123 -2.73 -23.32 2.36
CA GLN A 123 -1.41 -22.71 2.21
C GLN A 123 -1.55 -21.23 1.90
N LEU A 124 -0.80 -20.38 2.60
CA LEU A 124 -0.59 -18.99 2.23
C LEU A 124 0.22 -18.92 0.94
N ARG A 125 -0.34 -18.32 -0.11
CA ARG A 125 0.27 -18.25 -1.46
C ARG A 125 0.72 -16.85 -1.85
N TYR A 126 0.03 -15.84 -1.34
CA TYR A 126 0.30 -14.43 -1.63
C TYR A 126 -0.02 -13.56 -0.42
N ARG A 127 0.72 -12.48 -0.26
CA ARG A 127 0.34 -11.37 0.62
C ARG A 127 0.84 -10.04 0.09
N THR A 128 0.11 -8.98 0.43
CA THR A 128 0.46 -7.62 0.06
C THR A 128 -0.01 -6.61 1.11
N PHE A 129 0.70 -5.49 1.20
CA PHE A 129 0.30 -4.29 1.93
C PHE A 129 -0.51 -3.32 1.05
N ASP A 130 -1.34 -3.84 0.17
CA ASP A 130 -2.21 -3.03 -0.67
C ASP A 130 -3.49 -2.58 0.08
N PRO A 131 -3.69 -1.26 0.27
CA PRO A 131 -4.91 -0.72 0.85
C PRO A 131 -6.09 -0.63 -0.12
N GLY A 132 -5.85 -0.80 -1.43
CA GLY A 132 -6.79 -0.66 -2.53
C GLY A 132 -7.61 -1.92 -2.83
N LEU A 133 -7.71 -2.89 -1.91
CA LEU A 133 -8.35 -4.19 -2.10
C LEU A 133 -9.64 -4.19 -2.95
N ALA A 134 -10.53 -3.20 -2.77
CA ALA A 134 -11.77 -3.09 -3.54
C ALA A 134 -11.57 -2.70 -5.01
N ASP A 135 -10.57 -1.87 -5.30
CA ASP A 135 -10.22 -1.47 -6.66
C ASP A 135 -9.50 -2.61 -7.42
N HIS A 136 -8.94 -3.57 -6.67
CA HIS A 136 -8.20 -4.73 -7.20
C HIS A 136 -9.02 -6.03 -7.26
N GLU A 137 -10.36 -6.00 -7.16
CA GLU A 137 -11.18 -7.22 -7.11
C GLU A 137 -10.94 -8.17 -8.29
N GLN A 138 -10.84 -7.63 -9.51
CA GLN A 138 -10.61 -8.43 -10.72
C GLN A 138 -9.24 -9.11 -10.71
N GLU A 139 -8.21 -8.43 -10.21
CA GLU A 139 -6.87 -9.00 -10.04
C GLU A 139 -6.89 -10.12 -8.99
N ILE A 140 -7.49 -9.87 -7.83
CA ILE A 140 -7.61 -10.86 -6.75
C ILE A 140 -8.35 -12.11 -7.23
N ARG A 141 -9.42 -11.92 -8.03
CA ARG A 141 -10.17 -13.01 -8.66
C ARG A 141 -9.26 -13.86 -9.53
N THR A 142 -8.49 -13.24 -10.44
CA THR A 142 -7.54 -13.95 -11.30
C THR A 142 -6.46 -14.68 -10.50
N LEU A 143 -5.95 -14.07 -9.43
CA LEU A 143 -4.96 -14.72 -8.56
C LEU A 143 -5.54 -15.96 -7.85
N ILE A 144 -6.75 -15.85 -7.31
CA ILE A 144 -7.45 -16.97 -6.65
C ILE A 144 -7.72 -18.12 -7.63
N GLU A 145 -8.18 -17.81 -8.84
CA GLU A 145 -8.45 -18.81 -9.89
C GLU A 145 -7.17 -19.53 -10.35
N GLY A 146 -6.02 -18.86 -10.25
CA GLY A 146 -4.71 -19.43 -10.55
C GLY A 146 -4.05 -20.18 -9.39
N LEU A 147 -4.66 -20.19 -8.19
CA LEU A 147 -4.13 -20.96 -7.07
C LEU A 147 -4.31 -22.47 -7.31
N PRO A 148 -3.36 -23.30 -6.85
CA PRO A 148 -3.41 -24.76 -7.01
C PRO A 148 -4.45 -25.46 -6.12
#